data_AF-A0A4S8K7U3-F1
#
_entry.id   AF-A0A4S8K7U3-F1
#
_cell.length_a   1.000
_cell.length_b   1.000
_cell.length_c   1.000
_cell.angle_alpha   90.00
_cell.angle_beta   90.00
_cell.angle_gamma   90.00
#
_symmetry.space_group_name_H-M   'P 1'
#
loop_
_entity.id
_entity.type
_entity.pdbx_description
1 polymer ?
#
loop_
_entity_poly.entity_id
_entity_poly.type
_entity_poly.pdbx_seq_one_letter_code
_entity_poly.pdbx_strand_id
1 'polypeptide(L)'
;MGGKKAGEVLLVGLLRQLIERLAGDTRPAFQQQLVRHHLQQAWKEWLMAWHSDESDGFGREETGLLLVRTVESCAGRFSSTELTVTHPNYSRLSHLLSSLCHNLRRRRMVVAESITKECAVTSSCKDRAVEAEMQELALCVLQTSDDVNHLTKKTFLLVAKSFYYAAHCSPAALRSHISEVLFKPVA
;
A
#
# COMPACT_ATOMS: atom_id res chain seq x y z
N MET A 1 -26.89 -20.39 -7.51
CA MET A 1 -26.66 -18.98 -7.08
C MET A 1 -26.47 -18.78 -5.56
N GLY A 2 -26.61 -19.79 -4.69
CA GLY A 2 -26.49 -19.62 -3.23
C GLY A 2 -25.06 -19.61 -2.63
N GLY A 3 -24.08 -20.27 -3.28
CA GLY A 3 -22.73 -20.41 -2.72
C GLY A 3 -21.87 -19.14 -2.73
N LYS A 4 -22.05 -18.26 -3.72
CA LYS A 4 -21.26 -17.02 -3.86
C LYS A 4 -21.58 -16.02 -2.74
N LYS A 5 -22.87 -15.87 -2.40
CA LYS A 5 -23.34 -14.99 -1.32
C LYS A 5 -22.87 -15.47 0.07
N ALA A 6 -22.84 -16.78 0.30
CA ALA A 6 -22.36 -17.34 1.56
C ALA A 6 -20.85 -17.10 1.78
N GLY A 7 -20.05 -17.21 0.71
CA GLY A 7 -18.61 -16.92 0.77
C GLY A 7 -18.29 -15.44 1.04
N GLU A 8 -19.02 -14.53 0.40
CA GLU A 8 -18.85 -13.08 0.61
C GLU A 8 -19.19 -12.66 2.05
N VAL A 9 -20.28 -13.20 2.62
CA VAL A 9 -20.66 -12.97 4.02
C VAL A 9 -19.57 -13.44 4.99
N LEU A 10 -18.96 -14.60 4.71
CA LEU A 10 -17.88 -15.14 5.55
C LEU A 10 -16.62 -14.27 5.49
N LEU A 11 -16.22 -13.80 4.29
CA LEU A 11 -15.05 -12.93 4.11
C LEU A 11 -15.23 -11.58 4.83
N VAL A 12 -16.40 -10.96 4.73
CA VAL A 12 -16.72 -9.73 5.45
C VAL A 12 -16.67 -9.95 6.97
N GLY A 13 -17.18 -11.10 7.44
CA GLY A 13 -17.08 -11.50 8.85
C GLY A 13 -15.63 -11.61 9.33
N LEU A 14 -14.76 -12.26 8.57
CA LEU A 14 -13.34 -12.40 8.89
C LEU A 14 -12.60 -11.05 8.86
N LEU A 15 -12.88 -10.20 7.88
CA LEU A 15 -12.28 -8.86 7.81
C LEU A 15 -12.67 -8.02 9.03
N ARG A 16 -13.94 -8.06 9.44
CA ARG A 16 -14.38 -7.38 10.66
C ARG A 16 -13.62 -7.90 11.88
N GLN A 17 -13.48 -9.22 12.04
CA GLN A 17 -12.72 -9.80 13.15
C GLN A 17 -11.24 -9.37 13.15
N LEU A 18 -10.61 -9.30 11.98
CA LEU A 18 -9.24 -8.80 11.86
C LEU A 18 -9.13 -7.34 12.33
N ILE A 19 -10.04 -6.48 11.88
CA ILE A 19 -10.04 -5.06 12.29
C ILE A 19 -10.25 -4.91 13.80
N GLU A 20 -11.16 -5.69 14.40
CA GLU A 20 -11.38 -5.68 15.86
C GLU A 20 -10.11 -6.12 16.62
N ARG A 21 -9.38 -7.12 16.12
CA ARG A 21 -8.11 -7.57 16.72
C ARG A 21 -7.04 -6.50 16.63
N LEU A 22 -6.84 -5.92 15.45
CA LEU A 22 -5.85 -4.85 15.24
C LEU A 22 -6.14 -3.62 16.10
N ALA A 23 -7.41 -3.28 16.30
CA ALA A 23 -7.80 -2.20 17.20
C ALA A 23 -7.61 -2.59 18.67
N GLY A 24 -7.87 -3.84 19.05
CA GLY A 24 -7.80 -4.33 20.43
C GLY A 24 -6.41 -4.25 21.08
N ASP A 25 -5.35 -4.23 20.28
CA ASP A 25 -3.97 -4.10 20.77
C ASP A 25 -3.63 -2.67 21.22
N THR A 26 -4.49 -1.68 20.91
CA THR A 26 -4.27 -0.28 21.29
C THR A 26 -4.96 0.07 22.62
N ARG A 27 -4.22 0.76 23.49
CA ARG A 27 -4.72 1.32 24.76
C ARG A 27 -4.30 2.79 24.84
N PRO A 28 -5.16 3.69 25.35
CA PRO A 28 -6.46 3.48 26.03
C PRO A 28 -7.68 3.28 25.10
N ALA A 29 -8.84 2.91 25.69
CA ALA A 29 -10.07 2.53 24.98
C ALA A 29 -10.62 3.59 23.99
N PHE A 30 -10.38 4.89 24.24
CA PHE A 30 -10.78 5.91 23.27
C PHE A 30 -9.97 5.83 21.97
N GLN A 31 -8.69 5.46 22.05
CA GLN A 31 -7.83 5.27 20.89
C GLN A 31 -8.25 4.00 20.13
N GLN A 32 -8.62 2.94 20.84
CA GLN A 32 -9.16 1.72 20.24
C GLN A 32 -10.36 2.00 19.31
N GLN A 33 -11.33 2.80 19.76
CA GLN A 33 -12.49 3.15 18.95
C GLN A 33 -12.09 3.96 17.70
N LEU A 34 -11.11 4.86 17.84
CA LEU A 34 -10.59 5.68 16.76
C LEU A 34 -9.83 4.83 15.72
N VAL A 35 -8.94 3.94 16.16
CA VAL A 35 -8.22 2.96 15.31
C VAL A 35 -9.21 2.13 14.53
N ARG A 36 -10.21 1.58 15.23
CA ARG A 36 -11.26 0.76 14.61
C ARG A 36 -12.00 1.52 13.53
N HIS A 37 -12.41 2.75 13.81
CA HIS A 37 -13.11 3.60 12.85
C HIS A 37 -12.24 3.88 11.62
N HIS A 38 -10.97 4.28 11.81
CA HIS A 38 -10.05 4.55 10.70
C HIS A 38 -9.76 3.32 9.86
N LEU A 39 -9.54 2.15 10.47
CA LEU A 39 -9.37 0.90 9.76
C LEU A 39 -10.63 0.55 8.96
N GLN A 40 -11.82 0.61 9.57
CA GLN A 40 -13.08 0.33 8.87
C GLN A 40 -13.26 1.26 7.66
N GLN A 41 -12.97 2.55 7.82
CA GLN A 41 -13.08 3.53 6.74
C GLN A 41 -12.06 3.27 5.62
N ALA A 42 -10.79 3.01 5.95
CA ALA A 42 -9.76 2.72 4.96
C ALA A 42 -10.05 1.47 4.15
N TRP A 43 -10.49 0.39 4.81
CA TRP A 43 -10.89 -0.85 4.15
C TRP A 43 -12.15 -0.67 3.31
N LYS A 44 -13.12 0.12 3.77
CA LYS A 44 -14.32 0.45 2.99
C LYS A 44 -13.95 1.22 1.72
N GLU A 45 -13.16 2.28 1.83
CA GLU A 45 -12.69 3.06 0.68
C GLU A 45 -11.94 2.20 -0.33
N TRP A 46 -11.04 1.33 0.15
CA TRP A 46 -10.32 0.40 -0.70
C TRP A 46 -11.25 -0.61 -1.39
N LEU A 47 -12.23 -1.18 -0.68
CA LEU A 47 -13.20 -2.11 -1.27
C LEU A 47 -14.09 -1.42 -2.32
N MET A 48 -14.47 -0.16 -2.08
CA MET A 48 -15.24 0.63 -3.04
C MET A 48 -14.42 0.93 -4.30
N ALA A 49 -13.16 1.33 -4.14
CA ALA A 49 -12.23 1.51 -5.26
C ALA A 49 -11.99 0.18 -6.01
N TRP A 50 -11.89 -0.93 -5.30
CA TRP A 50 -11.74 -2.25 -5.89
C TRP A 50 -12.93 -2.68 -6.75
N HIS A 51 -14.15 -2.27 -6.36
CA HIS A 51 -15.40 -2.66 -7.04
C HIS A 51 -15.83 -1.67 -8.14
N SER A 52 -15.25 -0.47 -8.25
CA SER A 52 -15.57 0.43 -9.36
C SER A 52 -15.09 -0.17 -10.68
N ASP A 53 -16.03 -0.67 -11.48
CA ASP A 53 -15.84 -1.31 -12.79
C ASP A 53 -15.52 -0.31 -13.91
N GLU A 54 -15.38 0.98 -13.57
CA GLU A 54 -15.10 2.04 -14.53
C GLU A 54 -13.59 2.11 -14.81
N SER A 55 -13.23 1.45 -15.91
CA SER A 55 -12.03 1.64 -16.74
C SER A 55 -10.68 1.79 -16.03
N ASP A 56 -9.80 0.83 -16.31
CA ASP A 56 -8.34 0.92 -16.16
C ASP A 56 -7.74 0.45 -14.81
N GLY A 57 -8.26 -0.62 -14.19
CA GLY A 57 -7.51 -1.42 -13.19
C GLY A 57 -7.13 -0.72 -11.87
N PHE A 58 -7.42 0.56 -11.74
CA PHE A 58 -6.98 1.48 -10.69
C PHE A 58 -7.43 1.05 -9.29
N GLY A 59 -8.58 0.37 -9.19
CA GLY A 59 -9.11 -0.13 -7.93
C GLY A 59 -8.17 -1.07 -7.16
N ARG A 60 -7.26 -1.75 -7.86
CA ARG A 60 -6.28 -2.65 -7.26
C ARG A 60 -5.10 -1.86 -6.64
N GLU A 61 -4.86 -0.64 -7.09
CA GLU A 61 -3.61 0.14 -6.90
C GLU A 61 -3.58 0.88 -5.56
N GLU A 62 -4.75 1.10 -4.98
CA GLU A 62 -4.93 1.65 -3.62
C GLU A 62 -4.49 0.70 -2.49
N THR A 63 -4.00 -0.50 -2.83
CA THR A 63 -3.47 -1.45 -1.82
C THR A 63 -2.27 -0.87 -1.06
N GLY A 64 -1.42 -0.08 -1.73
CA GLY A 64 -0.31 0.61 -1.07
C GLY A 64 -0.81 1.58 0.00
N LEU A 65 -1.79 2.41 -0.36
CA LEU A 65 -2.38 3.39 0.56
C LEU A 65 -3.13 2.71 1.72
N LEU A 66 -3.84 1.60 1.45
CA LEU A 66 -4.47 0.79 2.49
C LEU A 66 -3.44 0.29 3.53
N LEU A 67 -2.28 -0.19 3.06
CA LEU A 67 -1.21 -0.66 3.96
C LEU A 67 -0.65 0.49 4.80
N VAL A 68 -0.39 1.66 4.20
CA VAL A 68 0.05 2.86 4.95
C VAL A 68 -0.97 3.21 6.03
N ARG A 69 -2.25 3.36 5.65
CA ARG A 69 -3.32 3.71 6.60
C ARG A 69 -3.48 2.67 7.71
N THR A 70 -3.27 1.39 7.39
CA THR A 70 -3.31 0.31 8.39
C THR A 70 -2.15 0.44 9.38
N VAL A 71 -0.91 0.59 8.88
CA VAL A 71 0.28 0.73 9.73
C VAL A 71 0.19 1.98 10.60
N GLU A 72 -0.21 3.11 10.02
CA GLU A 72 -0.38 4.38 10.73
C GLU A 72 -1.48 4.27 11.79
N SER A 73 -2.61 3.61 11.49
CA SER A 73 -3.68 3.37 12.48
C SER A 73 -3.22 2.48 13.63
N CYS A 74 -2.55 1.36 13.35
CA CYS A 74 -2.02 0.48 14.40
C CYS A 74 -0.94 1.18 15.26
N ALA A 75 -0.20 2.12 14.66
CA ALA A 75 0.82 2.88 15.37
C ALA A 75 0.26 4.13 16.10
N GLY A 76 -1.05 4.33 16.12
CA GLY A 76 -1.69 5.47 16.77
C GLY A 76 -1.53 6.81 16.05
N ARG A 77 -1.00 6.80 14.81
CA ARG A 77 -0.73 8.00 13.99
C ARG A 77 -1.84 8.16 12.96
N PHE A 78 -3.04 8.49 13.41
CA PHE A 78 -4.20 8.50 12.54
C PHE A 78 -4.14 9.65 11.52
N SER A 79 -4.15 9.30 10.24
CA SER A 79 -4.53 10.24 9.18
C SER A 79 -6.06 10.24 9.06
N SER A 80 -6.74 11.25 9.60
CA SER A 80 -8.16 11.48 9.30
C SER A 80 -8.35 11.69 7.79
N THR A 81 -9.51 11.32 7.25
CA THR A 81 -9.92 11.74 5.90
C THR A 81 -9.96 13.28 5.77
N GLU A 82 -10.08 14.00 6.89
CA GLU A 82 -9.88 15.46 6.93
C GLU A 82 -8.44 15.87 6.62
N LEU A 83 -7.42 15.07 6.99
CA LEU A 83 -6.01 15.35 6.70
C LEU A 83 -5.71 15.23 5.20
N THR A 84 -6.33 14.27 4.47
CA THR A 84 -6.18 14.17 3.01
C THR A 84 -6.72 15.38 2.25
N VAL A 85 -7.74 16.05 2.79
CA VAL A 85 -8.35 17.24 2.16
C VAL A 85 -7.64 18.54 2.58
N THR A 86 -7.00 18.55 3.75
CA THR A 86 -6.38 19.76 4.33
C THR A 86 -4.86 19.84 4.16
N HIS A 87 -4.16 18.72 3.95
CA HIS A 87 -2.69 18.67 3.92
C HIS A 87 -2.17 18.32 2.51
N PRO A 88 -1.72 19.31 1.71
CA PRO A 88 -1.29 19.09 0.33
C PRO A 88 -0.10 18.11 0.23
N ASN A 89 0.77 18.08 1.25
CA ASN A 89 1.92 17.17 1.28
C ASN A 89 1.51 15.71 1.50
N TYR A 90 0.49 15.44 2.32
CA TYR A 90 -0.05 14.09 2.49
C TYR A 90 -0.74 13.60 1.22
N SER A 91 -1.50 14.47 0.55
CA SER A 91 -2.13 14.18 -0.74
C SER A 91 -1.07 13.85 -1.81
N ARG A 92 0.01 14.65 -1.88
CA ARG A 92 1.15 14.39 -2.78
C ARG A 92 1.80 13.02 -2.51
N LEU A 93 2.07 12.69 -1.24
CA LEU A 93 2.62 11.38 -0.86
C LEU A 93 1.69 10.22 -1.24
N SER A 94 0.38 10.41 -1.06
CA SER A 94 -0.64 9.42 -1.44
C SER A 94 -0.65 9.18 -2.94
N HIS A 95 -0.64 10.25 -3.73
CA HIS A 95 -0.58 10.16 -5.19
C HIS A 95 0.71 9.49 -5.68
N LEU A 96 1.87 9.88 -5.14
CA LEU A 96 3.16 9.26 -5.47
C LEU A 96 3.14 7.76 -5.18
N LEU A 97 2.63 7.35 -4.02
CA LEU A 97 2.56 5.95 -3.65
C LEU A 97 1.61 5.16 -4.56
N SER A 98 0.41 5.66 -4.83
CA SER A 98 -0.54 4.98 -5.72
C SER A 98 0.04 4.84 -7.13
N SER A 99 0.67 5.89 -7.67
CA SER A 99 1.32 5.85 -9.00
C SER A 99 2.48 4.84 -9.03
N LEU A 100 3.35 4.83 -8.01
CA LEU A 100 4.44 3.86 -7.89
C LEU A 100 3.90 2.42 -7.84
N CYS A 101 2.94 2.16 -6.96
CA CYS A 101 2.33 0.83 -6.80
C CYS A 101 1.69 0.33 -8.10
N HIS A 102 1.05 1.23 -8.86
CA HIS A 102 0.51 0.96 -10.19
C HIS A 102 1.59 0.54 -11.18
N ASN A 103 2.55 1.42 -11.41
CA ASN A 103 3.59 1.22 -12.41
C ASN A 103 4.42 -0.03 -12.13
N LEU A 104 4.76 -0.28 -10.86
CA LEU A 104 5.49 -1.47 -10.41
C LEU A 104 4.68 -2.77 -10.62
N ARG A 105 3.38 -2.76 -10.31
CA ARG A 105 2.53 -3.94 -10.54
C ARG A 105 2.36 -4.23 -12.02
N ARG A 106 2.08 -3.20 -12.83
CA ARG A 106 1.93 -3.33 -14.28
C ARG A 106 3.19 -3.93 -14.90
N ARG A 107 4.37 -3.47 -14.49
CA ARG A 107 5.65 -4.05 -14.91
C ARG A 107 5.74 -5.54 -14.59
N ARG A 108 5.40 -5.93 -13.35
CA ARG A 108 5.44 -7.34 -12.92
C ARG A 108 4.49 -8.22 -13.75
N MET A 109 3.35 -7.70 -14.17
CA MET A 109 2.41 -8.41 -15.07
C MET A 109 3.00 -8.57 -16.48
N VAL A 110 3.54 -7.50 -17.07
CA VAL A 110 4.17 -7.53 -18.41
C VAL A 110 5.36 -8.50 -18.48
N VAL A 111 6.19 -8.54 -17.44
CA VAL A 111 7.33 -9.47 -17.36
C VAL A 111 6.86 -10.93 -17.33
N ALA A 112 5.66 -11.21 -16.82
CA ALA A 112 5.10 -12.56 -16.76
C ALA A 112 4.52 -13.06 -18.10
N GLU A 113 4.15 -12.16 -19.03
CA GLU A 113 3.40 -12.51 -20.26
C GLU A 113 4.25 -12.63 -21.54
N SER A 114 5.57 -12.46 -21.48
CA SER A 114 6.54 -12.54 -22.60
C SER A 114 6.43 -11.42 -23.66
N ILE A 115 7.59 -10.91 -24.09
CA ILE A 115 7.79 -9.58 -24.66
C ILE A 115 7.68 -9.58 -26.19
N THR A 116 6.71 -8.86 -26.76
CA THR A 116 6.81 -8.32 -28.13
C THR A 116 7.73 -7.09 -28.16
N LYS A 117 8.51 -6.91 -29.22
CA LYS A 117 9.59 -5.90 -29.35
C LYS A 117 9.15 -4.43 -29.14
N GLU A 118 7.87 -4.13 -29.33
CA GLU A 118 7.30 -2.78 -29.10
C GLU A 118 7.16 -2.44 -27.60
N CYS A 119 7.14 -3.46 -26.73
CA CYS A 119 7.07 -3.31 -25.27
C CYS A 119 8.41 -2.87 -24.63
N ALA A 120 9.54 -3.00 -25.34
CA ALA A 120 10.87 -2.70 -24.79
C ALA A 120 11.15 -1.19 -24.63
N VAL A 121 10.65 -0.36 -25.56
CA VAL A 121 10.83 1.11 -25.51
C VAL A 121 9.89 1.74 -24.47
N THR A 122 8.66 1.24 -24.39
CA THR A 122 7.66 1.69 -23.40
C THR A 122 8.00 1.24 -21.98
N SER A 123 8.63 0.07 -21.79
CA SER A 123 9.16 -0.37 -20.49
C SER A 123 10.36 0.47 -20.02
N SER A 124 11.29 0.82 -20.89
CA SER A 124 12.44 1.69 -20.55
C SER A 124 12.03 3.11 -20.08
N CYS A 125 10.97 3.68 -20.67
CA CYS A 125 10.43 4.98 -20.25
C CYS A 125 9.70 4.89 -18.89
N LYS A 126 8.91 3.82 -18.68
CA LYS A 126 8.19 3.58 -17.42
C LYS A 126 9.13 3.28 -16.26
N ASP A 127 10.26 2.61 -16.52
CA ASP A 127 11.28 2.39 -15.50
C ASP A 127 11.90 3.71 -15.03
N ARG A 128 12.16 4.65 -15.95
CA ARG A 128 12.62 6.00 -15.56
C ARG A 128 11.57 6.78 -14.75
N ALA A 129 10.29 6.63 -15.06
CA ALA A 129 9.22 7.26 -14.29
C ALA A 129 9.15 6.70 -12.86
N VAL A 130 9.25 5.38 -12.69
CA VAL A 130 9.31 4.74 -11.37
C VAL A 130 10.51 5.22 -10.57
N GLU A 131 11.70 5.30 -11.19
CA GLU A 131 12.89 5.83 -10.51
C GLU A 131 12.72 7.29 -10.10
N ALA A 132 12.15 8.13 -10.96
CA ALA A 132 11.89 9.54 -10.66
C ALA A 132 10.89 9.71 -9.50
N GLU A 133 9.78 8.97 -9.50
CA GLU A 133 8.80 8.97 -8.42
C GLU A 133 9.39 8.43 -7.11
N MET A 134 10.25 7.41 -7.19
CA MET A 134 10.94 6.86 -6.02
C MET A 134 11.95 7.86 -5.43
N GLN A 135 12.67 8.60 -6.28
CA GLN A 135 13.54 9.70 -5.87
C GLN A 135 12.74 10.85 -5.24
N GLU A 136 11.63 11.25 -5.85
CA GLU A 136 10.74 12.27 -5.30
C GLU A 136 10.21 11.88 -3.92
N LEU A 137 9.75 10.64 -3.77
CA LEU A 137 9.29 10.13 -2.47
C LEU A 137 10.40 10.13 -1.42
N ALA A 138 11.64 9.77 -1.81
CA ALA A 138 12.79 9.84 -0.91
C ALA A 138 13.11 11.29 -0.50
N LEU A 139 13.02 12.25 -1.43
CA LEU A 139 13.20 13.68 -1.13
C LEU A 139 12.12 14.19 -0.18
N CYS A 140 10.85 13.82 -0.37
CA CYS A 140 9.77 14.18 0.56
C CYS A 140 10.06 13.71 1.99
N VAL A 141 10.66 12.52 2.16
CA VAL A 141 11.03 11.97 3.48
C VAL A 141 12.17 12.76 4.12
N LEU A 142 13.16 13.18 3.32
CA LEU A 142 14.30 13.99 3.78
C LEU A 142 13.90 15.42 4.12
N GLN A 143 12.86 15.95 3.47
CA GLN A 143 12.32 17.26 3.78
C GLN A 143 11.70 17.26 5.19
N THR A 144 12.21 18.09 6.09
CA THR A 144 11.75 18.17 7.49
C THR A 144 10.85 19.36 7.77
N SER A 145 10.65 20.24 6.79
CA SER A 145 10.02 21.55 6.95
C SER A 145 8.52 21.58 6.66
N ASP A 146 7.86 20.42 6.56
CA ASP A 146 6.43 20.35 6.23
C ASP A 146 5.58 19.80 7.38
N ASP A 147 4.27 19.84 7.17
CA ASP A 147 3.20 19.52 8.10
C ASP A 147 2.98 18.01 8.31
N VAL A 148 3.66 17.15 7.54
CA VAL A 148 3.50 15.71 7.64
C VAL A 148 4.53 15.12 8.59
N ASN A 149 4.03 14.34 9.56
CA ASN A 149 4.89 13.64 10.51
C ASN A 149 5.95 12.79 9.80
N HIS A 150 7.22 12.97 10.17
CA HIS A 150 8.35 12.28 9.54
C HIS A 150 8.25 10.74 9.63
N LEU A 151 7.65 10.18 10.70
CA LEU A 151 7.37 8.74 10.79
C LEU A 151 6.33 8.30 9.75
N THR A 152 5.30 9.11 9.50
CA THR A 152 4.31 8.84 8.45
C THR A 152 4.98 8.79 7.08
N LYS A 153 5.87 9.75 6.77
CA LYS A 153 6.66 9.72 5.52
C LYS A 153 7.50 8.46 5.40
N LYS A 154 8.16 8.05 6.49
CA LYS A 154 8.92 6.79 6.54
C LYS A 154 8.02 5.58 6.26
N THR A 155 6.77 5.58 6.75
CA THR A 155 5.80 4.53 6.42
C THR A 155 5.49 4.50 4.92
N PHE A 156 5.23 5.65 4.29
CA PHE A 156 5.07 5.73 2.83
C PHE A 156 6.27 5.15 2.09
N LEU A 157 7.48 5.56 2.47
CA LEU A 157 8.72 5.06 1.86
C LEU A 157 8.91 3.55 2.07
N LEU A 158 8.60 3.04 3.25
CA LEU A 158 8.72 1.61 3.57
C LEU A 158 7.78 0.77 2.70
N VAL A 159 6.53 1.20 2.55
CA VAL A 159 5.55 0.53 1.70
C VAL A 159 6.03 0.58 0.24
N ALA A 160 6.41 1.75 -0.27
CA ALA A 160 6.92 1.89 -1.64
C ALA A 160 8.13 0.96 -1.91
N LYS A 161 9.12 0.94 -1.02
CA LYS A 161 10.29 0.04 -1.12
C LYS A 161 9.90 -1.43 -1.15
N SER A 162 8.87 -1.83 -0.40
CA SER A 162 8.38 -3.21 -0.39
C SER A 162 7.78 -3.61 -1.75
N PHE A 163 6.98 -2.73 -2.37
CA PHE A 163 6.47 -2.93 -3.73
C PHE A 163 7.60 -2.95 -4.75
N TYR A 164 8.54 -2.01 -4.64
CA TYR A 164 9.69 -1.92 -5.53
C TYR A 164 10.52 -3.20 -5.49
N TYR A 165 10.85 -3.68 -4.29
CA TYR A 165 11.57 -4.93 -4.10
C TYR A 165 10.80 -6.12 -4.68
N ALA A 166 9.49 -6.21 -4.43
CA ALA A 166 8.65 -7.30 -4.96
C ALA A 166 8.48 -7.28 -6.50
N ALA A 167 8.73 -6.15 -7.16
CA ALA A 167 8.67 -6.02 -8.61
C ALA A 167 10.02 -6.31 -9.30
N HIS A 168 11.15 -6.06 -8.60
CA HIS A 168 12.50 -6.23 -9.15
C HIS A 168 13.19 -7.53 -8.70
N CYS A 169 12.81 -8.06 -7.54
CA CYS A 169 13.41 -9.28 -7.02
C CYS A 169 12.83 -10.51 -7.74
N SER A 170 13.71 -11.38 -8.23
CA SER A 170 13.28 -12.63 -8.85
C SER A 170 12.58 -13.54 -7.83
N PRO A 171 11.61 -14.40 -8.24
CA PRO A 171 10.95 -15.32 -7.31
C PRO A 171 11.91 -16.28 -6.59
N ALA A 172 13.04 -16.61 -7.21
CA ALA A 172 14.07 -17.42 -6.57
C ALA A 172 14.82 -16.65 -5.48
N ALA A 173 15.25 -15.42 -5.78
CA ALA A 173 15.92 -14.55 -4.81
C ALA A 173 15.00 -14.19 -3.63
N LEU A 174 13.72 -13.89 -3.90
CA LEU A 174 12.73 -13.61 -2.86
C LEU A 174 12.60 -14.77 -1.86
N ARG A 175 12.49 -16.01 -2.35
CA ARG A 175 12.43 -17.21 -1.48
C ARG A 175 13.70 -17.39 -0.67
N SER A 176 14.86 -17.18 -1.28
CA SER A 176 16.13 -17.22 -0.57
C SER A 176 16.19 -16.16 0.53
N HIS A 177 15.84 -14.90 0.22
CA HIS A 177 15.87 -13.80 1.19
C HIS A 177 14.88 -14.03 2.34
N ILE A 178 13.69 -14.58 2.07
CA ILE A 178 12.74 -14.98 3.12
C ILE A 178 13.38 -16.03 4.05
N SER A 179 14.06 -17.04 3.47
CA SER A 179 14.75 -18.06 4.24
C SER A 179 15.85 -17.48 5.13
N GLU A 180 16.69 -16.60 4.59
CA GLU A 180 17.80 -15.98 5.32
C GLU A 180 17.28 -15.07 6.44
N VAL A 181 16.33 -14.18 6.14
CA VAL A 181 15.93 -13.11 7.06
C VAL A 181 15.02 -13.62 8.19
N LEU A 182 14.11 -14.56 7.90
CA LEU A 182 13.11 -14.98 8.88
C LEU A 182 13.47 -16.24 9.65
N PHE A 183 14.30 -17.12 9.08
CA PHE A 183 14.50 -18.47 9.62
C PHE A 183 15.93 -18.81 9.98
N LYS A 184 16.92 -18.02 9.53
CA LYS A 184 18.31 -18.22 9.92
C LYS A 184 18.70 -17.27 11.04
N PRO A 185 19.26 -17.78 12.15
CA PRO A 185 19.76 -16.92 13.22
C PRO A 185 20.96 -16.13 12.73
N VAL A 186 21.07 -14.89 13.20
CA VAL A 186 22.29 -14.09 13.04
C VAL A 186 23.32 -14.62 14.03
N ALA A 187 24.47 -15.06 13.53
CA ALA A 187 25.57 -15.54 14.34
C ALA A 187 26.26 -14.40 15.13
#